data_AF-A0A151RV67-F1
#
_entry.id   AF-A0A151RV67-F1
#
_cell.length_a   1.000
_cell.length_b   1.000
_cell.length_c   1.000
_cell.angle_alpha   90.00
_cell.angle_beta   90.00
_cell.angle_gamma   90.00
#
_symmetry.space_group_name_H-M   'P 1'
#
loop_
_entity.id
_entity.type
_entity.pdbx_description
1 polymer ?
#
loop_
_entity_poly.entity_id
_entity_poly.type
_entity_poly.pdbx_seq_one_letter_code
_entity_poly.pdbx_strand_id
1 'polypeptide(L)' 'FSVFSGASETNQVKRCEKVIQPGSCNLSQCQQTCYNMYKNYEGLGNCIGNKGTFECVCIYDCFEKEFGAKGLM' A
#
# COMPACT_ATOMS: atom_id res chain seq x y z
N PHE A 1 11.95 -26.01 -32.44
CA PHE A 1 11.71 -24.64 -31.95
C PHE A 1 11.60 -24.71 -30.44
N SER A 2 12.61 -24.26 -29.71
CA SER A 2 12.58 -24.28 -28.24
C SER A 2 11.99 -22.96 -27.76
N VAL A 3 10.79 -23.01 -27.19
CA VAL A 3 10.12 -21.84 -26.62
C VAL A 3 10.61 -21.69 -25.18
N PHE A 4 11.42 -20.67 -24.92
CA PHE A 4 11.77 -20.29 -23.56
C PHE A 4 10.64 -19.42 -23.02
N SER A 5 9.74 -20.02 -22.25
CA SER A 5 8.72 -19.29 -21.48
C SER A 5 9.40 -18.66 -20.27
N GLY A 6 9.98 -17.49 -20.44
CA GLY A 6 10.39 -16.64 -19.32
C GLY A 6 9.12 -16.05 -18.68
N ALA A 7 8.55 -16.74 -17.69
CA ALA A 7 7.60 -16.11 -16.80
C ALA A 7 8.37 -15.06 -15.99
N SER A 8 8.32 -13.80 -16.44
CA SER A 8 8.74 -12.69 -15.60
C SER A 8 7.75 -12.65 -14.44
N GLU A 9 8.20 -13.00 -13.24
CA GLU A 9 7.44 -12.80 -12.00
C GLU A 9 7.12 -11.31 -11.89
N THR A 10 5.97 -10.90 -12.42
CA THR A 10 5.49 -9.53 -12.24
C THR A 10 4.89 -9.50 -10.84
N ASN A 11 5.67 -9.01 -9.87
CA ASN A 11 5.11 -8.63 -8.58
C ASN A 11 4.07 -7.55 -8.87
N GLN A 12 2.79 -7.90 -8.87
CA GLN A 12 1.72 -6.92 -9.09
C GLN A 12 1.75 -5.94 -7.91
N VAL A 13 2.06 -4.68 -8.22
CA VAL A 13 2.06 -3.60 -7.23
C VAL A 13 0.60 -3.29 -6.92
N LYS A 14 0.19 -3.53 -5.67
CA LYS A 14 -1.13 -3.21 -5.13
C LYS A 14 -1.03 -1.96 -4.26
N ARG A 15 -2.11 -1.20 -4.15
CA ARG A 15 -2.20 -0.08 -3.22
C ARG A 15 -2.89 -0.52 -1.93
N CYS A 16 -2.19 -0.37 -0.81
CA CYS A 16 -2.66 -0.68 0.53
C CYS A 16 -2.96 0.60 1.32
N GLU A 17 -3.83 0.48 2.32
CA GLU A 17 -4.23 1.59 3.20
C GLU A 17 -4.10 1.20 4.67
N LYS A 18 -3.68 2.13 5.52
CA LYS A 18 -3.61 1.95 6.97
C LYS A 18 -3.93 3.23 7.72
N VAL A 19 -4.89 3.15 8.64
CA VAL A 19 -5.16 4.24 9.59
C VAL A 19 -4.09 4.23 10.69
N ILE A 20 -3.43 5.38 10.92
CA ILE A 20 -2.39 5.52 11.96
C ILE A 20 -2.78 6.46 13.10
N GLN A 21 -3.74 7.37 12.88
CA GLN A 21 -4.30 8.22 13.92
C GLN A 21 -5.81 8.31 13.73
N PRO A 22 -6.61 7.57 14.53
CA PRO A 22 -8.06 7.68 14.50
C PRO A 22 -8.51 8.98 15.21
N GLY A 23 -9.52 9.65 14.67
CA GLY A 23 -10.22 10.78 15.30
C GLY A 23 -9.46 12.11 15.39
N SER A 24 -8.18 12.17 15.02
CA SER A 24 -7.44 13.42 14.87
C SER A 24 -6.52 13.33 13.67
N CYS A 25 -6.46 14.39 12.86
CA CYS A 25 -5.56 14.45 11.72
C CYS A 25 -4.99 15.85 11.53
N ASN A 26 -3.68 15.97 11.71
CA ASN A 26 -2.90 17.08 11.21
C ASN A 26 -2.28 16.65 9.87
N LEU A 27 -2.67 17.29 8.76
CA LEU A 27 -2.24 16.86 7.42
C LEU A 27 -0.72 16.83 7.26
N SER A 28 -0.01 17.87 7.73
CA SER A 28 1.45 17.94 7.61
C SER A 28 2.13 16.81 8.39
N GLN A 29 1.65 16.54 9.61
CA GLN A 29 2.19 15.47 10.43
C GLN A 29 1.84 14.08 9.86
N CYS A 30 0.62 13.92 9.33
CA CYS A 30 0.15 12.71 8.68
C CYS A 30 1.01 12.37 7.46
N GLN A 31 1.24 13.34 6.58
CA GLN A 31 2.09 13.18 5.40
C GLN A 31 3.52 12.81 5.77
N GLN A 32 4.13 13.52 6.72
CA GLN A 32 5.50 13.22 7.16
C GLN A 32 5.61 11.84 7.82
N THR A 33 4.62 11.46 8.64
CA THR A 33 4.61 10.15 9.32
C THR A 33 4.45 9.03 8.31
N CYS A 34 3.48 9.12 7.39
CA CYS A 34 3.27 8.10 6.36
C CYS A 34 4.47 7.99 5.41
N TYR A 35 5.05 9.12 5.00
CA TYR A 35 6.28 9.12 4.19
C TYR A 35 7.42 8.39 4.91
N ASN A 36 7.62 8.64 6.21
CA ASN A 36 8.68 8.00 6.96
C ASN A 36 8.43 6.50 7.18
N MET A 37 7.19 6.10 7.51
CA MET A 37 6.81 4.70 7.74
C MET A 37 6.90 3.85 6.47
N TYR A 38 6.55 4.43 5.33
CA TYR A 38 6.42 3.74 4.05
C TYR A 38 7.34 4.31 2.97
N LYS A 39 8.52 4.80 3.38
CA LYS A 39 9.50 5.46 2.50
C LYS A 39 9.91 4.62 1.30
N ASN A 40 9.97 3.29 1.49
CA ASN A 40 10.36 2.33 0.45
C ASN A 40 9.16 1.79 -0.34
N TYR A 41 7.95 2.31 -0.08
CA TYR A 41 6.67 1.79 -0.56
C TYR A 41 5.78 2.92 -1.08
N GLU A 42 6.38 4.00 -1.62
CA GLU A 42 5.65 5.17 -2.17
C GLU A 42 4.56 5.73 -1.23
N GLY A 43 4.83 5.71 0.08
CA GLY A 43 3.87 6.07 1.11
C GLY A 43 3.46 7.54 1.11
N LEU A 44 2.14 7.78 1.14
CA LEU A 44 1.53 9.10 1.23
C LEU A 44 0.49 9.12 2.35
N GLY A 45 0.40 10.25 3.06
CA GLY A 45 -0.59 10.45 4.13
C GLY A 45 -1.74 11.36 3.69
N ASN A 46 -2.97 10.98 4.03
CA ASN A 46 -4.18 11.75 3.80
C ASN A 46 -5.02 11.84 5.07
N CYS A 47 -5.70 12.97 5.27
CA CYS A 47 -6.75 13.10 6.28
C CYS A 47 -8.10 12.76 5.66
N ILE A 48 -8.71 11.66 6.08
CA ILE A 48 -10.01 11.20 5.60
C ILE A 48 -10.99 11.19 6.77
N GLY A 49 -12.20 11.72 6.58
CA GLY A 49 -13.13 11.88 7.68
C GLY A 49 -14.52 12.30 7.22
N ASN A 50 -15.51 12.10 8.10
CA ASN A 50 -16.88 12.53 7.86
C ASN A 50 -17.42 13.20 9.13
N LYS A 51 -18.13 14.32 8.99
CA LYS A 51 -18.77 15.07 10.09
C LYS A 51 -17.84 15.42 11.28
N GLY A 52 -16.67 15.98 10.99
CA GLY A 52 -15.84 16.69 11.97
C GLY A 52 -14.75 15.86 12.65
N THR A 53 -14.74 14.54 12.47
CA THR A 53 -13.60 13.67 12.84
C THR A 53 -12.82 13.30 11.58
N PHE A 54 -11.53 13.60 11.58
CA PHE A 54 -10.61 13.23 10.51
C PHE A 54 -9.58 12.25 11.04
N GLU A 55 -9.33 11.19 10.28
CA GLU A 55 -8.34 10.17 10.57
C GLU A 55 -7.17 10.33 9.61
N CYS A 56 -5.95 10.07 10.11
CA CYS A 56 -4.79 9.97 9.24
C CYS A 56 -4.70 8.56 8.64
N VAL A 57 -4.80 8.49 7.31
CA VAL A 57 -4.68 7.27 6.51
C VAL A 57 -3.42 7.33 5.67
N CYS A 58 -2.54 6.34 5.84
CA CYS A 58 -1.40 6.11 4.97
C CYS A 58 -1.79 5.22 3.80
N ILE A 59 -1.51 5.67 2.59
CA ILE A 59 -1.68 4.91 1.36
C ILE A 59 -0.29 4.58 0.83
N TYR A 60 -0.01 3.31 0.54
CA TYR A 60 1.32 2.86 0.17
C TYR A 60 1.25 1.64 -0.76
N ASP A 61 2.31 1.44 -1.54
CA ASP A 61 2.45 0.31 -2.43
C ASP A 61 2.83 -0.95 -1.63
N CYS A 62 2.10 -2.03 -1.89
CA CYS A 62 2.29 -3.32 -1.27
C CYS A 62 2.26 -4.40 -2.36
N PHE A 63 2.96 -5.50 -2.14
CA PHE A 63 3.01 -6.58 -3.12
C PHE A 63 1.97 -7.63 -2.76
N GLU A 64 1.08 -7.96 -3.69
CA GLU A 64 0.37 -9.25 -3.60
C GLU A 64 1.39 -10.33 -3.96
N LYS A 65 1.82 -11.10 -2.97
CA LYS A 65 2.33 -12.44 -3.29
C LYS A 65 1.11 -13.20 -3.84
N GLU A 66 1.08 -13.44 -5.14
CA GLU A 66 0.13 -14.40 -5.71
C GLU A 66 0.45 -15.79 -5.16
N PHE A 67 -0.04 -16.08 -3.95
CA PHE A 67 -0.16 -17.44 -3.46
C PHE A 67 -1.45 -18.01 -4.05
N GLY A 68 -1.34 -18.59 -5.25
CA GLY A 68 -2.31 -19.59 -5.69
C GLY A 68 -2.77 -19.53 -7.14
N ALA A 69 -1.88 -19.81 -8.09
CA ALA A 69 -2.25 -20.78 -9.11
C ALA A 69 -1.97 -22.19 -8.53
N LYS A 70 -3.05 -22.85 -8.13
CA LYS A 70 -3.15 -24.23 -7.61
C LYS A 70 -2.19 -25.22 -8.26
N GLY A 71 -1.67 -26.13 -7.44
CA GLY A 71 -0.82 -27.23 -7.87
C GLY A 71 -1.49 -28.23 -8.81
N LEU A 72 -0.65 -28.89 -9.61
CA LEU A 72 -0.65 -30.31 -9.90
C LEU A 72 0.58 -30.61 -10.76
N MET A 73 1.23 -31.72 -10.43
CA MET A 73 2.35 -32.41 -11.11
C MET A 73 3.76 -31.96 -10.73
#